data_AF-A0A6J4F6R0-F1
#
_entry.id   AF-A0A6J4F6R0-F1
#
_cell.length_a   1.000
_cell.length_b   1.000
_cell.length_c   1.000
_cell.angle_alpha   90.00
_cell.angle_beta   90.00
_cell.angle_gamma   90.00
#
_symmetry.space_group_name_H-M   'P 1'
#
loop_
_entity.id
_entity.type
_entity.pdbx_description
1 polymer ?
#
loop_
_entity_poly.entity_id
_entity_poly.type
_entity_poly.pdbx_seq_one_letter_code
_entity_poly.pdbx_strand_id
1 'polypeptide(L)' 'MTLDRHQVEEIMGRLDDLKLAEILETGASPGELVEAKRWTQGYKHTIAEDAPLRPTVVNRLCEIIRMDEPEWYDGEPG' A
#
# COMPACT_ATOMS: atom_id res chain seq x y z
N MET A 1 13.03 8.18 -7.88
CA MET A 1 12.29 7.63 -9.03
C MET A 1 10.85 7.41 -8.60
N THR A 2 9.90 7.87 -9.40
CA THR A 2 8.47 7.66 -9.18
C THR A 2 8.08 6.26 -9.62
N LEU A 3 7.07 5.69 -8.96
CA LEU A 3 6.50 4.40 -9.31
C LEU A 3 5.94 4.39 -10.74
N ASP A 4 6.18 3.31 -11.49
CA ASP A 4 5.51 3.04 -12.78
C ASP A 4 4.51 1.87 -12.65
N ARG A 5 3.60 1.75 -13.61
CA ARG A 5 2.61 0.66 -13.68
C ARG A 5 3.25 -0.72 -13.55
N HIS A 6 4.31 -0.99 -14.30
CA HIS A 6 4.98 -2.29 -14.27
C HIS A 6 5.55 -2.59 -12.88
N GLN A 7 6.18 -1.60 -12.24
CA GLN A 7 6.66 -1.72 -10.86
C GLN A 7 5.53 -1.95 -9.84
N VAL A 8 4.38 -1.28 -10.02
CA VAL A 8 3.21 -1.51 -9.16
C VAL A 8 2.77 -2.97 -9.25
N GLU A 9 2.59 -3.47 -10.47
CA GLU A 9 2.13 -4.84 -10.72
C GLU A 9 3.15 -5.89 -10.26
N GLU A 10 4.44 -5.59 -10.35
CA GLU A 10 5.49 -6.47 -9.82
C GLU A 10 5.47 -6.54 -8.28
N ILE A 11 5.22 -5.41 -7.60
CA ILE A 11 5.21 -5.33 -6.14
C ILE A 11 3.89 -5.88 -5.57
N MET A 12 2.76 -5.45 -6.11
CA MET A 12 1.42 -5.74 -5.57
C MET A 12 0.79 -6.99 -6.20
N GLY A 13 1.28 -7.43 -7.35
CA GLY A 13 0.60 -8.41 -8.18
C GLY A 13 -0.46 -7.74 -9.06
N ARG A 14 -1.36 -8.55 -9.61
CA ARG A 14 -2.42 -8.07 -10.48
C ARG A 14 -3.41 -7.22 -9.67
N LEU A 15 -3.55 -5.96 -10.05
CA LEU A 15 -4.50 -5.00 -9.48
C LEU A 15 -5.49 -4.55 -10.56
N ASP A 16 -6.66 -4.10 -10.13
CA ASP A 16 -7.61 -3.41 -11.00
C ASP A 16 -7.07 -2.06 -11.47
N ASP A 17 -7.42 -1.67 -12.70
CA ASP A 17 -6.91 -0.44 -13.33
C ASP A 17 -7.23 0.82 -12.51
N LEU A 18 -8.37 0.85 -11.82
CA LEU A 18 -8.75 1.95 -10.92
C LEU A 18 -7.75 2.09 -9.77
N LYS A 19 -7.41 0.96 -9.14
CA LYS A 19 -6.53 0.90 -7.99
C LYS A 19 -5.09 1.22 -8.36
N LEU A 20 -4.67 0.72 -9.53
CA LEU A 20 -3.39 1.06 -10.11
C LEU A 20 -3.28 2.57 -10.38
N ALA A 21 -4.32 3.20 -10.92
CA ALA A 21 -4.35 4.64 -11.13
C ALA A 21 -4.22 5.41 -9.81
N GLU A 22 -4.99 5.03 -8.77
CA GLU A 22 -4.90 5.67 -7.45
C GLU A 22 -3.50 5.56 -6.83
N ILE A 23 -2.87 4.39 -6.93
CA ILE A 23 -1.49 4.18 -6.44
C ILE A 23 -0.51 5.08 -7.21
N LEU A 24 -0.63 5.17 -8.54
CA LEU A 24 0.24 6.01 -9.36
C LEU A 24 0.03 7.52 -9.06
N GLU A 25 -1.21 7.94 -8.83
CA GLU A 25 -1.55 9.33 -8.46
C GLU A 25 -0.95 9.77 -7.12
N THR A 26 -0.64 8.83 -6.21
CA THR A 26 0.04 9.17 -4.94
C THR A 26 1.46 9.70 -5.16
N GLY A 27 2.06 9.49 -6.33
CA GLY A 27 3.46 9.85 -6.61
C GLY A 27 4.44 9.13 -5.67
N ALA A 28 4.08 7.93 -5.21
CA ALA A 28 4.91 7.10 -4.37
C ALA A 28 6.19 6.64 -5.09
N SER A 29 7.15 6.21 -4.29
CA SER A 29 8.34 5.50 -4.73
C SER A 29 8.16 3.99 -4.50
N PRO A 30 8.94 3.14 -5.20
CA PRO A 30 8.89 1.68 -4.99
C PRO A 30 9.05 1.25 -3.53
N GLY A 31 9.93 1.92 -2.79
CA GLY A 31 10.12 1.65 -1.36
C GLY A 31 8.87 1.94 -0.52
N GLU A 32 8.15 3.01 -0.83
CA GLU A 32 6.92 3.39 -0.11
C GLU A 32 5.79 2.37 -0.38
N LEU A 33 5.67 1.86 -1.61
CA LEU A 33 4.69 0.82 -1.94
C LEU A 33 5.01 -0.53 -1.27
N VAL A 34 6.28 -0.93 -1.27
CA VAL A 34 6.71 -2.15 -0.57
C VAL A 34 6.42 -2.05 0.92
N GLU A 35 6.65 -0.88 1.52
CA GLU A 35 6.37 -0.66 2.93
C GLU A 35 4.88 -0.71 3.23
N ALA A 36 4.06 -0.04 2.41
CA ALA A 36 2.62 -0.08 2.55
C ALA A 36 2.07 -1.50 2.48
N LYS A 37 2.58 -2.33 1.55
CA LYS A 37 2.24 -3.75 1.44
C LYS A 37 2.63 -4.55 2.70
N ARG A 38 3.82 -4.31 3.25
CA ARG A 38 4.25 -4.97 4.49
C ARG A 38 3.33 -4.61 5.66
N TRP A 39 2.93 -3.35 5.73
CA TRP A 39 2.01 -2.86 6.77
C TRP A 39 0.59 -3.45 6.63
N THR A 40 0.09 -3.62 5.41
CA THR A 40 -1.20 -4.29 5.20
C THR A 40 -1.14 -5.77 5.55
N GLN A 41 0.00 -6.43 5.37
CA GLN A 41 0.25 -7.82 5.78
C GLN A 41 0.53 -8.02 7.29
N GLY A 42 0.45 -6.96 8.11
CA GLY A 42 0.65 -7.03 9.55
C GLY A 42 2.11 -6.88 10.01
N TYR A 43 3.06 -6.70 9.10
CA TYR A 43 4.46 -6.39 9.41
C TYR A 43 4.66 -4.90 9.69
N LYS A 44 3.80 -4.32 10.52
CA LYS A 44 3.90 -2.91 10.89
C LYS A 44 5.12 -2.72 11.80
N HIS A 45 6.17 -2.11 11.26
CA HIS A 45 7.34 -1.71 12.02
C HIS A 45 7.52 -0.18 11.97
N THR A 46 8.29 0.35 12.92
CA THR A 46 8.70 1.75 12.90
C THR A 46 9.58 1.98 11.67
N ILE A 47 9.18 2.90 10.78
CA ILE A 47 10.06 3.38 9.72
C ILE A 47 11.21 4.14 10.40
N ALA A 48 12.45 3.78 10.10
CA ALA A 48 13.60 4.47 10.64
C ALA A 48 13.57 5.95 10.24
N GLU A 49 13.94 6.86 11.15
CA GLU A 49 13.93 8.31 10.88
C GLU A 49 14.83 8.72 9.70
N ASP A 50 15.84 7.90 9.37
CA ASP A 50 16.76 8.10 8.25
C ASP A 50 16.22 7.54 6.91
N ALA A 51 15.08 6.84 6.93
CA ALA A 51 14.52 6.28 5.71
C ALA A 51 13.93 7.40 4.83
N PRO A 52 14.20 7.41 3.50
CA PRO A 52 13.66 8.40 2.57
C PRO A 52 12.19 8.10 2.20
N LEU A 53 11.39 7.62 3.16
CA LEU A 53 9.98 7.24 2.98
C LEU A 53 9.09 8.29 3.63
N ARG A 54 8.05 8.74 2.92
CA ARG A 54 7.09 9.69 3.45
C ARG A 54 5.97 8.93 4.17
N PRO A 55 5.82 9.04 5.50
CA PRO A 55 4.80 8.30 6.24
C PRO A 55 3.38 8.61 5.79
N THR A 56 3.13 9.84 5.33
CA THR A 56 1.83 10.26 4.78
C THR A 56 1.46 9.50 3.51
N VAL A 57 2.44 9.27 2.62
CA VAL A 57 2.25 8.51 1.38
C VAL A 57 2.06 7.03 1.68
N VAL A 58 2.88 6.46 2.56
CA VAL A 58 2.74 5.06 2.99
C VAL A 58 1.36 4.80 3.62
N ASN A 59 0.89 5.68 4.50
CA ASN A 59 -0.46 5.56 5.07
C ASN A 59 -1.55 5.62 3.98
N ARG A 60 -1.45 6.55 3.03
CA ARG A 60 -2.41 6.67 1.93
C ARG A 60 -2.44 5.41 1.07
N LEU A 61 -1.29 4.83 0.78
CA LEU A 61 -1.18 3.56 0.07
C LEU A 61 -1.83 2.42 0.86
N CYS A 62 -1.64 2.34 2.18
CA CYS A 62 -2.32 1.34 3.00
C CYS A 62 -3.84 1.46 2.93
N GLU A 63 -4.39 2.69 2.92
CA GLU A 63 -5.84 2.91 2.74
C GLU A 63 -6.32 2.36 1.40
N ILE A 64 -5.64 2.72 0.31
CA ILE A 64 -5.98 2.26 -1.05
C ILE A 64 -5.90 0.73 -1.12
N ILE A 65 -4.86 0.12 -0.56
CA ILE A 65 -4.67 -1.34 -0.59
C ILE A 65 -5.81 -2.05 0.16
N ARG A 66 -6.15 -1.57 1.36
CA ARG A 66 -7.18 -2.15 2.22
C ARG A 66 -8.62 -1.95 1.70
N MET A 67 -8.87 -0.99 0.80
CA MET A 67 -10.20 -0.80 0.22
C MET A 67 -10.78 -2.02 -0.52
N ASP A 68 -9.97 -3.02 -0.92
CA ASP A 68 -10.51 -4.28 -1.48
C ASP A 68 -10.80 -5.35 -0.45
N GLU A 69 -10.29 -5.25 0.77
CA GLU A 69 -10.61 -6.26 1.78
C GLU A 69 -12.09 -6.05 2.14
N PRO A 70 -13.01 -6.96 1.75
CA PRO A 70 -14.37 -6.86 2.24
C PRO A 70 -14.28 -6.87 3.76
N GLU A 71 -14.91 -5.91 4.41
CA GLU A 71 -14.95 -5.71 5.87
C GLU A 71 -15.68 -6.86 6.61
N TRP A 72 -15.61 -8.09 6.12
CA TRP A 72 -16.37 -9.24 6.56
C TRP A 72 -15.44 -10.24 7.24
N TYR A 73 -15.21 -10.05 8.54
CA TYR A 73 -15.76 -10.93 9.59
C TYR A 73 -15.35 -10.38 10.96
N ASP A 74 -16.10 -9.40 11.47
CA ASP A 74 -16.19 -9.17 12.91
C ASP A 74 -16.96 -10.37 13.47
N GLY A 75 -16.20 -11.41 13.84
CA GLY A 75 -16.72 -12.64 14.39
C GLY A 75 -17.20 -12.43 15.83
N GLU A 76 -18.33 -11.76 16.01
CA GLU A 76 -19.16 -11.91 17.20
C GLU A 76 -20.28 -12.92 16.91
N PRO A 77 -20.17 -14.19 17.35
CA PRO A 77 -21.34 -14.99 17.65
C PRO A 77 -21.70 -14.77 19.13
N GLY A 78 -22.91 -14.24 19.34
CA GLY A 78 -23.56 -14.17 20.65
C GLY A 78 -24.11 -15.50 21.16
#